data_AF-A0A7C3X309-F1
#
_entry.id   AF-A0A7C3X309-F1
#
_cell.length_a   1.000
_cell.length_b   1.000
_cell.length_c   1.000
_cell.angle_alpha   90.00
_cell.angle_beta   90.00
_cell.angle_gamma   90.00
#
_symmetry.space_group_name_H-M   'P 1'
#
loop_
_entity.id
_entity.type
_entity.pdbx_description
1 polymer ?
#
loop_
_entity_poly.entity_id
_entity_poly.type
_entity_poly.pdbx_seq_one_letter_code
_entity_poly.pdbx_strand_id
1 'polypeptide(L)' 'EEGTYNLLERVATVIAERLFAEYRPREVAVTVRKPAPPVTVPAEEAWVEVVVRP' A
#
# COMPACT_ATOMS: atom_id res chain seq x y z
N GLU A 1 12.98 -5.96 -9.27
CA GLU A 1 13.35 -4.53 -9.26
C GLU A 1 12.96 -3.93 -7.92
N GLU A 2 13.95 -3.46 -7.16
CA GLU A 2 13.73 -2.51 -6.06
C GLU A 2 13.42 -1.16 -6.71
N GLY A 3 12.13 -0.90 -6.92
CA GLY A 3 11.67 0.35 -7.53
C GLY A 3 11.40 1.40 -6.47
N THR A 4 11.89 2.62 -6.65
CA THR A 4 11.40 3.77 -5.89
C THR A 4 9.94 4.02 -6.29
N TYR A 5 9.04 4.05 -5.31
CA TYR A 5 7.63 4.36 -5.53
C TYR A 5 7.31 5.76 -5.00
N ASN A 6 6.63 6.56 -5.81
CA ASN A 6 6.24 7.93 -5.45
C ASN A 6 4.86 8.00 -4.76
N LEU A 7 4.09 6.91 -4.79
CA LEU A 7 2.71 6.82 -4.30
C LEU A 7 2.55 5.64 -3.34
N LEU A 8 1.87 5.85 -2.21
CA LEU A 8 1.59 4.80 -1.22
C LEU A 8 0.66 3.74 -1.83
N GLU A 9 -0.29 4.18 -2.64
CA GLU A 9 -1.21 3.37 -3.44
C GLU A 9 -0.43 2.38 -4.29
N ARG A 10 0.61 2.84 -4.99
CA ARG A 10 1.40 1.97 -5.88
C ARG A 10 2.15 0.91 -5.09
N VAL A 11 2.70 1.27 -3.93
CA VAL A 11 3.36 0.31 -3.02
C VAL A 11 2.35 -0.73 -2.56
N ALA A 12 1.20 -0.29 -2.05
CA ALA A 12 0.15 -1.17 -1.54
C ALA A 12 -0.37 -2.14 -2.61
N THR A 13 -0.66 -1.63 -3.81
CA THR A 13 -1.11 -2.44 -4.95
C THR A 13 -0.08 -3.48 -5.36
N VAL A 14 1.19 -3.10 -5.52
CA VAL A 14 2.24 -4.05 -5.95
C VAL A 14 2.41 -5.18 -4.94
N ILE A 15 2.37 -4.88 -3.64
CA ILE A 15 2.42 -5.91 -2.60
C ILE A 15 1.19 -6.80 -2.67
N ALA A 16 0.00 -6.20 -2.73
CA ALA A 16 -1.27 -6.94 -2.74
C ALA A 16 -1.37 -7.87 -3.96
N GLU A 17 -1.04 -7.38 -5.15
CA GLU A 17 -1.07 -8.15 -6.40
C GLU A 17 -0.06 -9.30 -6.40
N ARG A 18 1.16 -9.07 -5.88
CA ARG A 18 2.17 -10.13 -5.77
C ARG A 18 1.71 -11.25 -4.82
N LEU A 19 1.24 -10.89 -3.63
CA LEU A 19 0.71 -11.85 -2.66
C LEU A 19 -0.50 -12.61 -3.22
N PHE A 20 -1.40 -11.90 -3.91
CA PHE A 20 -2.58 -12.51 -4.50
C PHE A 20 -2.22 -13.47 -5.64
N ALA A 21 -1.26 -13.11 -6.49
CA ALA A 21 -0.81 -13.94 -7.61
C ALA A 21 -0.09 -15.22 -7.14
N GLU A 22 0.73 -15.11 -6.10
CA GLU A 22 1.55 -16.20 -5.58
C GLU A 22 0.74 -17.20 -4.75
N TYR A 23 -0.13 -16.71 -3.85
CA TYR A 23 -0.80 -17.55 -2.87
C TYR A 23 -2.29 -17.81 -3.16
N ARG A 24 -2.90 -17.07 -4.08
CA ARG A 24 -4.35 -17.14 -4.40
C ARG A 24 -5.27 -17.17 -3.16
N PRO A 25 -5.07 -16.28 -2.17
CA PRO A 25 -5.92 -16.23 -0.99
C PRO A 25 -7.32 -15.70 -1.37
N ARG A 26 -8.29 -15.87 -0.46
CA ARG A 26 -9.64 -15.30 -0.64
C ARG A 26 -9.66 -13.78 -0.58
N GLU A 27 -8.72 -13.19 0.12
CA GLU A 27 -8.57 -11.75 0.27
C GLU A 27 -7.11 -11.42 0.62
N VAL A 28 -6.60 -10.30 0.09
CA VAL A 28 -5.39 -9.64 0.56
C VAL A 28 -5.73 -8.20 0.90
N ALA A 29 -5.42 -7.78 2.12
CA ALA A 29 -5.49 -6.38 2.54
C ALA A 29 -4.08 -5.88 2.88
N VAL A 30 -3.65 -4.79 2.25
CA VAL A 30 -2.35 -4.15 2.49
C VAL A 30 -2.58 -2.71 2.90
N THR A 31 -2.15 -2.37 4.11
CA THR A 31 -2.09 -0.98 4.59
C THR A 31 -0.67 -0.47 4.53
N VAL A 32 -0.45 0.68 3.88
CA VAL A 32 0.83 1.38 3.86
C VAL A 32 0.66 2.71 4.58
N ARG A 33 1.56 2.99 5.54
CA ARG A 33 1.53 4.18 6.39
C ARG A 33 2.75 5.06 6.12
N LYS A 34 2.52 6.38 6.12
CA LYS A 34 3.53 7.42 6.05
C LYS A 34 3.42 8.28 7.31
N PRO A 35 4.23 8.03 8.34
CA PRO A 35 4.25 8.84 9.54
C PRO A 35 4.78 10.24 9.21
N ALA A 36 4.23 11.27 9.86
CA ALA A 36 4.59 12.68 9.69
C ALA A 36 4.80 13.08 8.21
N PRO A 37 3.76 12.95 7.36
CA PRO A 37 3.89 13.28 5.95
C PRO A 37 4.29 14.76 5.79
N PRO A 38 5.12 15.09 4.77
CA PRO A 38 5.60 16.45 4.53
C PRO A 38 4.50 17.29 3.87
N VAL A 39 3.43 17.56 4.60
CA VAL A 39 2.29 18.37 4.18
C VAL A 39 2.20 19.61 5.06
N THR A 40 1.64 20.68 4.52
CA THR A 40 1.59 22.00 5.18
C THR A 40 0.66 22.01 6.41
N VAL A 41 -0.30 21.10 6.44
CA VAL A 41 -1.21 20.91 7.59
C VAL A 41 -0.60 19.94 8.59
N PRO A 42 -0.79 20.12 9.91
CA PRO A 42 -0.36 19.13 10.89
C PRO A 42 -1.10 17.81 10.65
N ALA A 43 -0.38 16.79 10.23
CA ALA A 43 -0.87 15.42 10.09
C ALA A 43 0.11 14.48 10.77
N GLU A 44 -0.37 13.68 11.72
CA GLU A 44 0.46 12.69 12.42
C GLU A 44 0.81 11.51 11.51
N GLU A 45 -0.13 11.13 10.64
CA GLU A 45 0.01 10.00 9.74
C GLU A 45 -0.89 10.20 8.50
N ALA A 46 -0.40 9.73 7.35
CA ALA A 46 -1.23 9.44 6.18
C ALA A 46 -1.10 7.96 5.84
N TRP A 47 -2.18 7.34 5.39
CA TRP A 47 -2.17 5.92 5.05
C TRP A 47 -3.10 5.61 3.88
N VAL A 48 -2.83 4.48 3.23
CA VAL A 48 -3.67 3.89 2.18
C VAL A 48 -3.86 2.42 2.49
N GLU A 49 -5.08 1.92 2.31
CA GLU A 49 -5.38 0.49 2.31
C GLU A 49 -5.85 0.05 0.92
N VAL A 50 -5.27 -1.04 0.43
CA VAL A 50 -5.70 -1.73 -0.78
C VAL A 50 -6.20 -3.11 -0.41
N VAL A 51 -7.41 -3.45 -0.87
CA VAL A 51 -8.03 -4.76 -0.70
C VAL A 51 -8.22 -5.40 -2.07
N VAL A 52 -7.66 -6.61 -2.25
CA VAL A 52 -7.81 -7.42 -3.47
C VAL A 52 -8.61 -8.68 -3.13
N ARG A 53 -9.62 -8.96 -3.95
CA ARG A 53 -10.51 -10.12 -3.87
C ARG A 53 -10.65 -10.73 -5.28
N PRO A 54 -11.01 -12.03 -5.40
CA PRO A 54 -11.30 -12.69 -6.67
C PRO A 54 -12.36 -11.97 -7.51
#